data_AF-A0A3S8WD35-F1
#
_entry.id   AF-A0A3S8WD35-F1
#
_cell.length_a   1.000
_cell.length_b   1.000
_cell.length_c   1.000
_cell.angle_alpha   90.00
_cell.angle_beta   90.00
_cell.angle_gamma   90.00
#
_symmetry.space_group_name_H-M   'P 1'
#
loop_
_entity.id
_entity.type
_entity.pdbx_description
1 polymer ?
#
loop_
_entity_poly.entity_id
_entity_poly.type
_entity_poly.pdbx_seq_one_letter_code
_entity_poly.pdbx_strand_id
1 'polypeptide(L)'
;MRDVGVGVGAGTGAGAAAGGRLRVALRARARARTRGGDRGLSTIEVVILAPVMILFILVLVAFGQLVDGRGAIDGAARDAARAGSIQKEHGTALAEARRAARADLADVCSGPVSVVQKSAGFDPDVDPFFTVEVSCQVRGLAMIGVDVPTTLKASFSSPLDPYRRSA
;
A
#
# COMPACT_ATOMS: atom_id res chain seq x y z
N MET A 1 56.01 -6.51 -28.08
CA MET A 1 55.93 -5.46 -29.11
C MET A 1 54.96 -4.40 -28.59
N ARG A 2 55.32 -3.21 -28.08
CA ARG A 2 56.42 -2.27 -28.37
C ARG A 2 56.53 -1.98 -29.87
N ASP A 3 55.77 -0.99 -30.31
CA ASP A 3 56.14 -0.16 -31.46
C ASP A 3 56.17 1.31 -31.05
N VAL A 4 57.37 1.84 -31.24
CA VAL A 4 57.83 3.20 -31.05
C VAL A 4 57.76 3.85 -32.42
N GLY A 5 57.12 5.02 -32.53
CA GLY A 5 57.04 5.77 -33.78
C GLY A 5 57.18 7.25 -33.51
N VAL A 6 58.43 7.70 -33.39
CA VAL A 6 58.84 9.11 -33.30
C VAL A 6 58.82 9.72 -34.71
N GLY A 7 58.15 10.85 -34.88
CA GLY A 7 58.18 11.66 -36.10
C GLY A 7 58.24 13.14 -35.75
N VAL A 8 59.46 13.68 -35.74
CA VAL A 8 59.77 15.11 -35.56
C VAL A 8 59.67 15.81 -36.91
N GLY A 9 58.83 16.83 -37.00
CA GLY A 9 58.72 17.72 -38.16
C GLY A 9 58.75 19.18 -37.71
N ALA A 10 59.91 19.82 -37.90
CA ALA A 10 60.10 21.25 -37.72
C ALA A 10 59.57 22.01 -38.95
N GLY A 11 58.71 22.99 -38.73
CA GLY A 11 58.20 23.88 -39.75
C GLY A 11 58.16 25.32 -39.23
N THR A 12 59.19 26.08 -39.57
CA THR A 12 59.28 27.54 -39.43
C THR A 12 58.39 28.23 -40.46
N GLY A 13 57.59 29.20 -40.00
CA GLY A 13 56.84 30.11 -40.84
C GLY A 13 56.39 31.34 -40.06
N ALA A 14 57.14 32.43 -40.22
CA ALA A 14 56.79 33.76 -39.73
C ALA A 14 55.76 34.41 -40.67
N GLY A 15 54.77 35.10 -40.10
CA GLY A 15 53.80 35.89 -40.83
C GLY A 15 53.01 36.76 -39.87
N ALA A 16 53.38 38.03 -39.80
CA ALA A 16 52.82 39.03 -38.91
C ALA A 16 51.48 39.59 -39.40
N ALA A 17 50.78 40.18 -38.42
CA ALA A 17 49.91 41.35 -38.52
C ALA A 17 48.39 41.15 -38.46
N ALA A 18 47.80 42.12 -37.75
CA ALA A 18 46.41 42.56 -37.71
C ALA A 18 45.46 41.90 -36.68
N GLY A 19 44.88 42.77 -35.85
CA GLY A 19 43.72 42.47 -35.00
C GLY A 19 44.10 42.07 -33.57
N GLY A 20 44.52 42.97 -32.68
CA GLY A 20 43.74 44.16 -32.33
C GLY A 20 42.43 43.75 -31.63
N ARG A 21 42.47 43.67 -30.29
CA ARG A 21 41.32 43.88 -29.39
C ARG A 21 40.28 42.76 -29.20
N LEU A 22 40.67 41.48 -29.14
CA LEU A 22 39.71 40.42 -28.77
C LEU A 22 40.26 39.34 -27.82
N ARG A 23 41.10 39.71 -26.84
CA ARG A 23 41.69 38.70 -25.91
C ARG A 23 41.51 38.97 -24.42
N VAL A 24 40.93 40.11 -24.00
CA VAL A 24 40.78 40.43 -22.57
C VAL A 24 39.35 40.27 -22.04
N ALA A 25 38.31 40.42 -22.89
CA ALA A 25 36.92 40.40 -22.41
C ALA A 25 36.30 39.00 -22.22
N LEU A 26 36.82 37.95 -22.85
CA LEU A 26 36.20 36.62 -22.82
C LEU A 26 36.74 35.68 -21.72
N ARG A 27 37.88 36.01 -21.09
CA ARG A 27 38.40 35.22 -19.96
C ARG A 27 37.86 35.64 -18.60
N ALA A 28 37.27 36.83 -18.49
CA ALA A 28 36.64 37.31 -17.26
C ALA A 28 35.15 36.94 -17.12
N ARG A 29 34.45 36.62 -18.23
CA ARG A 29 32.99 36.37 -18.21
C ARG A 29 32.56 34.91 -18.32
N ALA A 30 33.44 33.98 -18.67
CA ALA A 30 33.11 32.54 -18.75
C ALA A 30 33.52 31.73 -17.50
N ARG A 31 34.01 32.40 -16.45
CA ARG A 31 34.16 31.85 -15.08
C ARG A 31 33.04 32.30 -14.13
N ALA A 32 32.04 33.02 -14.63
CA ALA A 32 30.75 33.16 -13.98
C ALA A 32 29.79 32.03 -14.43
N ARG A 33 30.34 30.88 -14.85
CA ARG A 33 29.58 29.63 -15.00
C ARG A 33 29.07 29.25 -13.62
N THR A 34 27.74 29.26 -13.49
CA THR A 34 26.98 28.45 -12.53
C THR A 34 27.39 28.61 -11.06
N ARG A 35 27.37 29.84 -10.55
CA ARG A 35 26.89 30.08 -9.17
C ARG A 35 25.43 30.52 -9.19
N GLY A 36 24.67 29.99 -10.15
CA GLY A 36 23.23 30.13 -10.22
C GLY A 36 22.65 29.28 -9.11
N GLY A 37 22.59 29.88 -7.92
CA GLY A 37 21.85 29.44 -6.75
C GLY A 37 21.49 27.96 -6.72
N ASP A 38 22.44 27.14 -6.30
CA ASP A 38 22.12 26.18 -5.25
C ASP A 38 21.67 27.03 -4.06
N ARG A 39 20.43 27.55 -4.13
CA ARG A 39 19.67 27.98 -2.95
C ARG A 39 19.44 26.69 -2.21
N GLY A 40 20.49 26.33 -1.49
CA GLY A 40 20.72 25.02 -0.96
C GLY A 40 19.48 24.64 -0.18
N LEU A 41 19.00 23.44 -0.43
CA LEU A 41 18.38 22.66 0.61
C LEU A 41 19.36 22.74 1.79
N SER A 42 19.10 23.65 2.72
CA SER A 42 19.91 23.76 3.92
C SER A 42 19.77 22.38 4.55
N THR A 43 20.87 21.71 4.90
CA THR A 43 20.81 20.35 5.48
C THR A 43 19.85 20.31 6.68
N ILE A 44 19.69 21.44 7.38
CA ILE A 44 18.69 21.69 8.40
C ILE A 44 17.23 21.56 7.90
N GLU A 45 16.87 22.11 6.73
CA GLU A 45 15.51 22.02 6.19
C GLU A 45 15.15 20.57 5.85
N VAL A 46 16.09 19.80 5.28
CA VAL A 46 15.87 18.39 4.95
C VAL A 46 15.81 17.54 6.23
N VAL A 47 16.66 17.83 7.22
CA VAL A 47 16.63 17.14 8.52
C VAL A 47 15.31 17.36 9.26
N ILE A 48 14.67 18.53 9.09
CA ILE A 48 13.36 18.81 9.67
C ILE A 48 12.22 18.22 8.82
N LEU A 49 12.33 18.27 7.49
CA LEU A 49 11.28 17.80 6.58
C LEU A 49 11.23 16.27 6.47
N ALA A 50 12.38 15.59 6.52
CA ALA A 50 12.45 14.13 6.35
C ALA A 50 11.62 13.37 7.40
N PRO A 51 11.68 13.67 8.71
CA PRO A 51 10.81 13.04 9.71
C PRO A 51 9.32 13.27 9.44
N VAL A 52 8.93 14.46 8.98
CA VAL A 52 7.53 14.78 8.65
C VAL A 52 7.06 13.95 7.46
N MET A 53 7.90 13.82 6.42
CA MET A 53 7.61 12.98 5.26
C MET A 53 7.51 11.50 5.63
N ILE A 54 8.41 11.00 6.48
CA ILE A 54 8.36 9.62 6.99
C ILE A 54 7.07 9.39 7.77
N LEU A 55 6.72 10.30 8.69
CA LEU A 55 5.47 10.22 9.45
C LEU A 55 4.25 10.19 8.52
N PHE A 56 4.24 11.05 7.50
CA PHE A 56 3.16 11.08 6.51
C PHE A 56 3.05 9.75 5.76
N ILE A 57 4.17 9.17 5.30
CA ILE A 57 4.19 7.86 4.64
C ILE A 57 3.69 6.76 5.58
N LEU A 58 4.11 6.75 6.85
CA LEU A 58 3.65 5.77 7.84
C LEU A 58 2.14 5.85 8.06
N VAL A 59 1.58 7.05 8.11
CA VAL A 59 0.13 7.26 8.21
C VAL A 59 -0.59 6.72 6.98
N LEU A 60 -0.09 6.96 5.77
CA LEU A 60 -0.68 6.41 4.54
C LEU A 60 -0.65 4.87 4.52
N VAL A 61 0.46 4.26 4.94
CA VAL A 61 0.57 2.80 5.04
C VAL A 61 -0.40 2.25 6.09
N ALA A 62 -0.51 2.90 7.25
CA ALA A 62 -1.44 2.50 8.30
C ALA A 62 -2.91 2.54 7.81
N PHE A 63 -3.30 3.60 7.10
CA PHE A 63 -4.64 3.69 6.50
C PHE A 63 -4.85 2.63 5.41
N GLY A 64 -3.86 2.37 4.55
CA GLY A 64 -3.94 1.31 3.55
C GLY A 64 -4.24 -0.05 4.18
N GLN A 65 -3.45 -0.43 5.19
CA GLN A 65 -3.65 -1.68 5.93
C GLN A 65 -5.02 -1.76 6.64
N LEU A 66 -5.51 -0.62 7.16
CA LEU A 66 -6.82 -0.56 7.81
C LEU A 66 -7.95 -0.76 6.80
N VAL A 67 -7.87 -0.12 5.63
CA VAL A 67 -8.87 -0.24 4.55
C VAL A 67 -8.86 -1.65 3.97
N ASP A 68 -7.68 -2.24 3.76
CA ASP A 68 -7.56 -3.62 3.29
C ASP A 68 -8.20 -4.61 4.26
N GLY A 69 -7.90 -4.48 5.56
CA GLY A 69 -8.52 -5.29 6.62
C GLY A 69 -10.04 -5.08 6.71
N ARG A 70 -10.51 -3.84 6.51
CA ARG A 70 -11.95 -3.52 6.49
C ARG A 70 -12.65 -4.14 5.28
N GLY A 71 -12.05 -4.06 4.10
CA GLY A 71 -12.56 -4.68 2.89
C GLY A 71 -12.65 -6.20 3.02
N ALA A 72 -11.62 -6.83 3.60
CA ALA A 72 -11.59 -8.27 3.84
C ALA A 72 -12.69 -8.72 4.81
N ILE A 73 -12.89 -8.05 5.94
CA ILE A 73 -13.94 -8.43 6.90
C ILE A 73 -15.35 -8.18 6.36
N ASP A 74 -15.54 -7.11 5.57
CA ASP A 74 -16.82 -6.84 4.89
C ASP A 74 -17.09 -7.90 3.80
N GLY A 75 -16.07 -8.38 3.10
CA GLY A 75 -16.16 -9.52 2.17
C GLY A 75 -16.53 -10.82 2.88
N ALA A 76 -15.77 -11.17 3.92
CA ALA A 76 -16.00 -12.37 4.72
C ALA A 76 -17.40 -12.41 5.36
N ALA A 77 -17.93 -11.27 5.83
CA ALA A 77 -19.30 -11.20 6.35
C ALA A 77 -20.34 -11.52 5.27
N ARG A 78 -20.14 -11.03 4.04
CA ARG A 78 -21.01 -11.32 2.89
C ARG A 78 -20.97 -12.80 2.52
N ASP A 79 -19.77 -13.34 2.38
CA ASP A 79 -19.58 -14.73 1.98
C ASP A 79 -20.06 -15.70 3.07
N ALA A 80 -19.85 -15.38 4.35
CA ALA A 80 -20.40 -16.14 5.46
C ALA A 80 -21.94 -16.13 5.49
N ALA A 81 -22.57 -14.95 5.32
CA ALA A 81 -24.03 -14.85 5.28
C ALA A 81 -24.60 -15.66 4.11
N ARG A 82 -23.96 -15.58 2.94
CA ARG A 82 -24.38 -16.31 1.74
C ARG A 82 -24.19 -17.82 1.88
N ALA A 83 -23.05 -18.26 2.43
CA ALA A 83 -22.76 -19.67 2.65
C ALA A 83 -23.74 -20.30 3.65
N GLY A 84 -24.20 -19.53 4.64
CA GLY A 84 -25.20 -19.97 5.60
C GLY A 84 -26.65 -19.95 5.07
N SER A 85 -27.03 -18.93 4.29
CA SER A 85 -28.41 -18.76 3.80
C SER A 85 -28.87 -19.84 2.81
N ILE A 86 -27.92 -20.54 2.18
CA ILE A 86 -28.19 -21.68 1.29
C ILE A 86 -28.34 -23.02 2.04
N GLN A 87 -28.05 -23.08 3.34
CA GLN A 87 -28.13 -24.33 4.10
C GLN A 87 -29.54 -24.55 4.65
N LYS A 88 -29.98 -25.81 4.69
CA LYS A 88 -31.33 -26.16 5.18
C LYS A 88 -31.45 -26.20 6.69
N GLU A 89 -30.39 -26.67 7.35
CA GLU A 89 -30.31 -26.85 8.79
C GLU A 89 -29.47 -25.76 9.44
N HIS A 90 -29.97 -25.23 10.55
CA HIS A 90 -29.35 -24.10 11.26
C HIS A 90 -27.91 -24.36 11.72
N GLY A 91 -27.66 -25.54 12.29
CA GLY A 91 -26.33 -25.91 12.78
C GLY A 91 -25.30 -25.96 11.64
N THR A 92 -25.68 -26.51 10.49
CA THR A 92 -24.84 -26.59 9.29
C THR A 92 -24.65 -25.21 8.65
N ALA A 93 -25.70 -24.37 8.65
CA ALA A 93 -25.61 -22.98 8.21
C ALA A 93 -24.52 -22.21 8.94
N LEU A 94 -24.52 -22.31 10.28
CA LEU A 94 -23.54 -21.60 11.11
C LEU A 94 -22.13 -22.22 10.99
N ALA A 95 -22.04 -23.54 10.79
CA ALA A 95 -20.77 -24.21 10.56
C ALA A 95 -20.12 -23.78 9.23
N GLU A 96 -20.90 -23.73 8.14
CA GLU A 96 -20.44 -23.30 6.82
C GLU A 96 -20.15 -21.79 6.79
N ALA A 97 -20.96 -20.96 7.45
CA ALA A 97 -20.67 -19.53 7.62
C ALA A 97 -19.33 -19.31 8.34
N ARG A 98 -19.05 -20.08 9.40
CA ARG A 98 -17.75 -20.05 10.11
C ARG A 98 -16.61 -20.58 9.26
N ARG A 99 -16.87 -21.55 8.37
CA ARG A 99 -15.85 -22.10 7.47
C ARG A 99 -15.46 -21.07 6.41
N ALA A 100 -16.44 -20.45 5.76
CA ALA A 100 -16.24 -19.38 4.79
C ALA A 100 -15.46 -18.21 5.41
N ALA A 101 -15.95 -17.65 6.52
CA ALA A 101 -15.28 -16.54 7.20
C ALA A 101 -13.83 -16.84 7.61
N ARG A 102 -13.54 -18.07 8.06
CA ARG A 102 -12.17 -18.48 8.42
C ARG A 102 -11.26 -18.62 7.20
N ALA A 103 -11.78 -19.08 6.07
CA ALA A 103 -11.03 -19.17 4.84
C ALA A 103 -10.67 -17.78 4.31
N ASP A 104 -11.64 -16.86 4.28
CA ASP A 104 -11.46 -15.50 3.75
C ASP A 104 -10.49 -14.67 4.61
N LEU A 105 -10.41 -14.97 5.91
CA LEU A 105 -9.67 -14.19 6.89
C LEU A 105 -8.36 -14.85 7.37
N ALA A 106 -7.95 -15.97 6.79
CA ALA A 106 -6.78 -16.75 7.22
C ALA A 106 -5.47 -15.94 7.25
N ASP A 107 -5.26 -15.08 6.25
CA ASP A 107 -4.06 -14.25 6.11
C ASP A 107 -4.21 -12.86 6.75
N VAL A 108 -5.44 -12.42 6.98
CA VAL A 108 -5.76 -11.07 7.48
C VAL A 108 -5.76 -11.00 9.01
N CYS A 109 -6.36 -12.00 9.67
CA CYS A 109 -6.55 -11.97 11.11
C CYS A 109 -5.37 -12.59 11.87
N SER A 110 -4.99 -11.99 13.00
CA SER A 110 -3.92 -12.47 13.89
C SER A 110 -4.40 -13.50 14.91
N GLY A 111 -5.71 -13.64 15.08
CA GLY A 111 -6.33 -14.48 16.11
C GLY A 111 -7.61 -15.18 15.63
N PRO A 112 -8.42 -15.71 16.54
CA PRO A 112 -9.62 -16.46 16.18
C PRO A 112 -10.66 -15.56 15.49
N VAL A 113 -11.29 -16.09 14.45
CA VAL A 113 -12.45 -15.47 13.79
C VAL A 113 -13.71 -15.85 14.54
N SER A 114 -14.45 -14.85 15.02
CA SER A 114 -15.74 -15.05 15.68
C SER A 114 -16.86 -14.72 14.70
N VAL A 115 -17.80 -15.67 14.53
CA VAL A 115 -19.00 -15.51 13.70
C VAL A 115 -20.21 -15.74 14.58
N VAL A 116 -21.07 -14.72 14.66
CA VAL A 116 -22.27 -14.71 15.50
C VAL A 116 -23.48 -14.41 14.62
N GLN A 117 -24.50 -15.25 14.66
CA GLN A 117 -25.76 -14.95 14.02
C GLN A 117 -26.49 -13.84 14.77
N LYS A 118 -27.04 -12.88 14.02
CA LYS A 118 -27.83 -11.76 14.55
C LYS A 118 -29.30 -11.82 14.14
N SER A 119 -29.66 -12.67 13.18
CA SER A 119 -31.07 -12.87 12.82
C SER A 119 -31.83 -13.53 13.97
N ALA A 120 -33.12 -13.24 14.07
CA ALA A 120 -33.96 -13.71 15.17
C ALA A 120 -34.34 -15.19 14.97
N GLY A 121 -34.37 -15.65 13.72
CA GLY A 121 -34.69 -17.03 13.35
C GLY A 121 -33.84 -17.59 12.22
N PHE A 122 -34.17 -18.84 11.86
CA PHE A 122 -33.66 -19.56 10.70
C PHE A 122 -34.82 -20.23 9.97
N ASP A 123 -35.89 -19.47 9.76
CA ASP A 123 -37.11 -19.93 9.11
C ASP A 123 -37.51 -18.88 8.08
N PRO A 124 -37.53 -19.21 6.78
CA PRO A 124 -37.83 -18.24 5.72
C PRO A 124 -39.24 -17.64 5.84
N ASP A 125 -40.18 -18.31 6.52
CA ASP A 125 -41.55 -17.84 6.70
C ASP A 125 -41.69 -16.85 7.88
N VAL A 126 -40.75 -16.88 8.82
CA VAL A 126 -40.74 -16.02 10.02
C VAL A 126 -39.70 -14.90 9.92
N ASP A 127 -38.48 -15.24 9.49
CA ASP A 127 -37.36 -14.33 9.29
C ASP A 127 -36.66 -14.69 7.97
N PRO A 128 -36.95 -13.96 6.88
CA PRO A 128 -36.43 -14.29 5.56
C PRO A 128 -34.94 -13.96 5.42
N PHE A 129 -34.27 -13.41 6.44
CA PHE A 129 -32.87 -12.99 6.38
C PHE A 129 -31.98 -13.78 7.34
N PHE A 130 -30.92 -14.38 6.81
CA PHE A 130 -29.81 -14.88 7.59
C PHE A 130 -28.76 -13.79 7.77
N THR A 131 -28.68 -13.23 8.99
CA THR A 131 -27.74 -12.16 9.32
C THR A 131 -26.62 -12.69 10.20
N VAL A 132 -25.37 -12.44 9.83
CA VAL A 132 -24.18 -12.80 10.62
C VAL A 132 -23.29 -11.58 10.85
N GLU A 133 -22.67 -11.52 12.01
CA GLU A 133 -21.60 -10.61 12.37
C GLU A 133 -20.29 -11.40 12.46
N VAL A 134 -19.29 -10.98 11.69
CA VAL A 134 -17.94 -11.51 11.70
C VAL A 134 -17.04 -10.51 12.42
N SER A 135 -16.18 -11.01 13.31
CA SER A 135 -15.22 -10.19 14.05
C SER A 135 -13.88 -10.89 14.19
N CYS A 136 -12.80 -10.10 14.07
CA CYS A 136 -11.44 -10.57 14.31
C CYS A 136 -10.48 -9.41 14.61
N GLN A 137 -9.27 -9.76 15.06
CA GLN A 137 -8.14 -8.83 15.19
C GLN A 137 -7.26 -8.90 13.93
N VAL A 138 -6.92 -7.75 13.33
CA VAL A 138 -6.14 -7.67 12.08
C VAL A 138 -4.62 -7.62 12.35
N ARG A 139 -3.80 -8.31 11.54
CA ARG A 139 -2.32 -8.41 11.70
C ARG A 139 -1.54 -7.11 11.39
N GLY A 140 -2.10 -6.19 10.61
CA GLY A 140 -1.33 -5.21 9.83
C GLY A 140 -0.62 -4.07 10.58
N LEU A 141 -0.95 -3.79 11.85
CA LEU A 141 -0.37 -2.65 12.58
C LEU A 141 0.94 -2.98 13.30
N ALA A 142 1.20 -4.26 13.60
CA ALA A 142 2.41 -4.66 14.30
C ALA A 142 3.69 -4.43 13.46
N MET A 143 3.60 -4.50 12.12
CA MET A 143 4.74 -4.30 11.21
C MET A 143 5.30 -2.87 11.20
N ILE A 144 4.50 -1.88 11.61
CA ILE A 144 4.94 -0.48 11.76
C ILE A 144 5.31 -0.12 13.21
N GLY A 145 5.45 -1.13 14.09
CA GLY A 145 5.80 -0.95 15.50
C GLY A 145 4.65 -0.48 16.39
N VAL A 146 3.41 -0.53 15.89
CA VAL A 146 2.20 -0.15 16.64
C VAL A 146 1.45 -1.42 17.03
N ASP A 147 1.75 -1.96 18.20
CA ASP A 147 1.11 -3.17 18.72
C ASP A 147 -0.22 -2.86 19.41
N VAL A 148 -1.15 -2.25 18.65
CA VAL A 148 -2.51 -1.97 19.13
C VAL A 148 -3.48 -2.99 18.54
N PRO A 149 -4.15 -3.79 19.39
CA PRO A 149 -5.12 -4.78 18.92
C PRO A 149 -6.31 -4.09 18.26
N THR A 150 -6.32 -4.07 16.93
CA THR A 150 -7.42 -3.48 16.16
C THR A 150 -8.42 -4.57 15.83
N THR A 151 -9.50 -4.61 16.62
CA THR A 151 -10.64 -5.51 16.38
C THR A 151 -11.57 -4.84 15.40
N LEU A 152 -11.78 -5.48 14.24
CA LEU A 152 -12.78 -5.08 13.27
C LEU A 152 -14.00 -5.99 13.38
N LYS A 153 -15.17 -5.43 13.07
CA LYS A 153 -16.44 -6.16 12.98
C LYS A 153 -17.19 -5.75 11.74
N ALA A 154 -17.81 -6.70 11.06
CA ALA A 154 -18.72 -6.46 9.96
C ALA A 154 -19.92 -7.38 10.05
N SER A 155 -21.09 -6.88 9.66
CA SER A 155 -22.32 -7.65 9.61
C SER A 155 -22.91 -7.63 8.22
N PHE A 156 -23.46 -8.75 7.78
CA PHE A 156 -24.18 -8.82 6.52
C PHE A 156 -25.38 -9.75 6.63
N SER A 157 -26.40 -9.44 5.84
CA SER A 157 -27.66 -10.18 5.77
C SER A 157 -27.84 -10.75 4.37
N SER A 158 -28.13 -12.04 4.28
CA SER A 158 -28.47 -12.72 3.03
C SER A 158 -29.87 -13.33 3.15
N PRO A 159 -30.75 -13.18 2.14
CA PRO A 159 -32.05 -13.81 2.19
C PRO A 159 -31.93 -15.33 2.18
N LEU A 160 -32.73 -16.01 2.99
CA LEU A 160 -32.88 -17.46 3.00
C LEU A 160 -33.57 -17.90 1.71
N ASP A 161 -32.97 -18.84 0.99
CA ASP A 161 -33.59 -19.40 -0.21
C ASP A 161 -34.68 -20.40 0.19
N PRO A 162 -35.96 -20.18 -0.18
CA PRO A 162 -37.04 -21.14 0.08
C PRO A 162 -36.83 -22.47 -0.66
N TYR A 163 -36.05 -22.50 -1.75
CA TYR A 163 -35.80 -23.67 -2.58
C TYR A 163 -34.43 -24.34 -2.36
N ARG A 164 -33.76 -24.02 -1.24
CA ARG A 164 -32.46 -24.63 -0.91
C ARG A 164 -32.53 -26.16 -0.80
N ARG A 165 -31.60 -26.85 -1.48
CA ARG A 165 -31.59 -28.32 -1.59
C ARG A 165 -31.13 -28.95 -0.26
N SER A 166 -31.80 -30.02 0.16
CA SER A 166 -31.31 -30.93 1.21
C SER A 166 -30.26 -31.86 0.61
N ALA A 167 -29.05 -31.86 1.17
CA ALA A 167 -28.02 -32.85 0.86
C ALA A 167 -28.28 -34.16 1.63
#